data_AF-A0A7C7LPE4-F1
#
_entry.id   AF-A0A7C7LPE4-F1
#
_cell.length_a   1.000
_cell.length_b   1.000
_cell.length_c   1.000
_cell.angle_alpha   90.00
_cell.angle_beta   90.00
_cell.angle_gamma   90.00
#
_symmetry.space_group_name_H-M   'P 1'
#
loop_
_entity.id
_entity.type
_entity.pdbx_description
1 polymer ?
#
loop_
_entity_poly.entity_id
_entity_poly.type
_entity_poly.pdbx_seq_one_letter_code
_entity_poly.pdbx_strand_id
1 'polypeptide(L)' 'IVSKQRNGPTGTVRLTFLGEYTRFESFVRDFDDRGF' A
#
# COMPACT_ATOMS: atom_id res chain seq x y z
N ILE A 1 -2.84 -7.25 -4.70
CA ILE A 1 -4.01 -7.16 -5.62
C ILE A 1 -5.16 -7.90 -4.96
N VAL A 2 -6.34 -7.28 -4.93
CA VAL A 2 -7.59 -7.90 -4.51
C VAL A 2 -8.38 -8.22 -5.77
N SER A 3 -8.25 -9.45 -6.27
CA SER A 3 -8.85 -9.89 -7.54
C SER A 3 -10.31 -10.33 -7.40
N LYS A 4 -10.74 -10.74 -6.21
CA LYS A 4 -12.13 -11.10 -5.90
C LYS A 4 -12.54 -10.56 -4.53
N GLN A 5 -13.72 -9.96 -4.47
CA GLN A 5 -14.35 -9.51 -3.23
C GLN A 5 -15.87 -9.73 -3.32
N ARG A 6 -16.46 -10.45 -2.35
CA ARG A 6 -17.88 -10.89 -2.40
C ARG A 6 -18.87 -9.73 -2.26
N ASN A 7 -18.52 -8.70 -1.49
CA ASN A 7 -19.38 -7.55 -1.18
C ASN A 7 -18.65 -6.22 -1.36
N GLY A 8 -17.92 -6.02 -2.45
CA GLY A 8 -17.20 -4.76 -2.60
C GLY A 8 -16.30 -4.67 -3.83
N PRO A 9 -15.65 -3.53 -3.99
CA PRO A 9 -14.81 -3.26 -5.14
C PRO A 9 -13.54 -4.13 -5.13
N THR A 10 -13.10 -4.55 -6.30
CA THR A 10 -11.77 -5.12 -6.51
C THR A 10 -10.75 -4.00 -6.75
N GLY A 11 -9.45 -4.30 -6.66
CA GLY A 11 -8.42 -3.30 -6.92
C GLY A 11 -7.01 -3.70 -6.52
N THR A 12 -6.09 -2.75 -6.58
CA THR A 12 -4.70 -2.93 -6.15
C THR A 12 -4.37 -1.92 -5.06
N VAL A 13 -3.71 -2.41 -4.00
CA VAL A 13 -3.22 -1.60 -2.88
C VAL A 13 -1.70 -1.69 -2.88
N ARG A 14 -1.03 -0.54 -2.74
CA ARG A 14 0.43 -0.46 -2.62
C ARG A 14 0.81 -0.66 -1.15
N LEU A 15 1.84 -1.46 -0.91
CA LEU A 15 2.41 -1.75 0.41
C LEU A 15 3.95 -1.70 0.30
N THR A 16 4.63 -1.54 1.43
CA THR A 16 6.09 -1.59 1.53
C THR A 16 6.51 -2.96 2.07
N PHE A 17 7.45 -3.64 1.40
CA PHE A 17 8.02 -4.91 1.90
C PHE A 17 9.29 -4.65 2.70
N LEU A 18 9.25 -4.95 4.00
CA LEU A 18 10.41 -4.95 4.90
C LEU A 18 11.08 -6.33 4.89
N GLY A 19 12.12 -6.47 4.08
CA GLY A 19 12.80 -7.76 3.85
C GLY A 19 13.43 -8.37 5.11
N GLU A 20 13.95 -7.53 6.03
CA GLU A 20 14.55 -7.97 7.30
C GLU A 20 13.55 -8.75 8.17
N TYR A 21 12.29 -8.35 8.16
CA TYR A 21 11.23 -8.96 8.97
C TYR A 21 10.28 -9.83 8.15
N THR A 22 10.53 -9.99 6.84
CA THR A 22 9.63 -10.66 5.88
C THR A 22 8.17 -10.18 6.03
N ARG A 23 7.98 -8.86 6.13
CA ARG A 23 6.69 -8.26 6.50
C ARG A 23 6.28 -7.15 5.54
N PHE A 24 4.97 -7.03 5.28
CA PHE A 24 4.40 -5.89 4.57
C PHE A 24 3.89 -4.84 5.55
N GLU A 25 4.20 -3.58 5.29
CA GLU A 25 3.73 -2.41 6.03
C GLU A 25 2.93 -1.47 5.12
N SER A 26 2.11 -0.61 5.73
CA SER A 26 1.33 0.40 5.02
C SER A 26 2.24 1.32 4.21
N PHE A 27 1.92 1.53 2.93
CA PHE A 27 2.67 2.45 2.09
C PHE A 27 2.46 3.89 2.56
N VAL A 28 3.53 4.55 3.01
CA VAL A 28 3.53 5.97 3.34
C VAL A 28 3.90 6.73 2.08
N ARG A 29 3.05 7.68 1.67
CA ARG A 29 3.39 8.63 0.60
C ARG A 29 4.40 9.61 1.18
N ASP A 30 5.48 9.89 0.44
CA ASP A 30 6.32 11.03 0.78
C ASP A 30 5.42 12.28 0.78
N PHE A 31 5.45 13.02 1.90
CA PHE A 31 4.94 14.37 1.91
C PHE A 31 5.88 15.17 1.01
N ASP A 32 5.37 15.68 -0.11
CA ASP A 32 6.14 16.58 -0.96
C ASP A 32 6.34 17.86 -0.16
N ASP A 33 7.47 17.96 0.53
CA ASP A 33 7.90 19.13 1.32
C ASP A 33 8.29 20.32 0.42
N ARG A 34 7.88 20.30 -0.85
CA ARG A 34 7.92 21.45 -1.75
C ARG A 34 6.80 22.41 -1.36
N GLY A 35 7.12 23.19 -0.32
CA GLY A 35 6.30 24.26 0.22
C GLY A 35 5.67 25.13 -0.87
N PHE A 36 4.34 25.14 -0.84
CA PHE A 36 3.49 26.26 -1.21
C PHE A 36 2.43 26.41 -0.13
#